data_AF-A0A6C0H845-F1
#
_entry.id   AF-A0A6C0H845-F1
#
_cell.length_a   1.000
_cell.length_b   1.000
_cell.length_c   1.000
_cell.angle_alpha   90.00
_cell.angle_beta   90.00
_cell.angle_gamma   90.00
#
_symmetry.space_group_name_H-M   'P 1'
#
loop_
_entity.id
_entity.type
_entity.pdbx_description
1 polymer ?
#
loop_
_entity_poly.entity_id
_entity_poly.type
_entity_poly.pdbx_seq_one_letter_code
_entity_poly.pdbx_strand_id
1 'polypeptide(L)'
;MPPNIFIIIILIILLFYCVGLPYLNSCYNKTINNLEGLDNINNIYYELNKIDLNKCSKDCCNFTEWPIPHIQKVNNSIPTNYSCNLGNGSGCVCINELNINNLTHRGYNN
;
A
#
# COMPACT_ATOMS: atom_id res chain seq x y z
N MET A 1 -35.99 -33.65 -21.64
CA MET A 1 -36.28 -32.56 -20.68
C MET A 1 -37.56 -31.87 -21.13
N PRO A 2 -38.53 -31.62 -20.24
CA PRO A 2 -39.76 -30.93 -20.61
C PRO A 2 -39.46 -29.50 -21.09
N PRO A 3 -40.15 -29.01 -22.13
CA PRO A 3 -39.90 -27.69 -22.75
C PRO A 3 -39.99 -26.52 -21.77
N ASN A 4 -40.73 -26.70 -20.67
CA ASN A 4 -40.88 -25.71 -19.60
C ASN A 4 -39.56 -25.34 -18.90
N ILE A 5 -38.59 -26.26 -18.83
CA ILE A 5 -37.31 -25.99 -18.16
C ILE A 5 -36.49 -24.95 -18.92
N PHE A 6 -36.50 -25.00 -20.26
CA PHE A 6 -35.77 -24.04 -21.09
C PHE A 6 -36.32 -22.62 -20.95
N ILE A 7 -37.65 -22.49 -20.87
CA ILE A 7 -38.32 -21.18 -20.68
C ILE A 7 -37.95 -20.58 -19.32
N ILE A 8 -37.92 -21.40 -18.27
CA ILE A 8 -37.54 -20.95 -16.92
C ILE A 8 -36.09 -20.46 -16.89
N ILE A 9 -35.16 -21.19 -17.53
CA ILE A 9 -33.74 -20.80 -17.60
C ILE A 9 -33.59 -19.45 -18.32
N ILE A 10 -34.29 -19.25 -19.44
CA ILE A 10 -34.25 -18.00 -20.20
C ILE A 10 -34.77 -16.83 -19.35
N LEU A 11 -35.85 -17.03 -18.59
CA LEU A 11 -36.39 -16.01 -17.68
C LEU A 11 -35.40 -15.63 -16.57
N ILE A 12 -34.68 -16.60 -16.01
CA ILE A 12 -33.66 -16.35 -14.98
C ILE A 12 -32.50 -15.52 -15.55
N ILE A 13 -32.04 -15.85 -16.76
CA ILE A 13 -30.96 -15.11 -17.44
C ILE A 13 -31.41 -13.67 -17.73
N LEU A 14 -32.63 -13.48 -18.24
CA LEU A 14 -33.20 -12.16 -18.48
C LEU A 14 -33.30 -11.34 -17.18
N LEU A 15 -33.76 -11.95 -16.09
CA LEU A 15 -33.85 -11.28 -14.80
C LEU A 15 -32.46 -10.87 -14.28
N PHE A 16 -31.46 -11.74 -14.41
CA PHE A 16 -30.08 -11.40 -14.04
C PHE A 16 -29.54 -10.24 -14.87
N TYR A 17 -29.80 -10.22 -16.18
CA TYR A 17 -29.34 -9.15 -17.06
C TYR A 17 -30.04 -7.82 -16.76
N CYS A 18 -31.36 -7.83 -16.55
CA CYS A 18 -32.15 -6.63 -16.30
C CYS A 18 -32.00 -6.07 -14.88
N VAL A 19 -31.71 -6.90 -13.88
CA VAL A 19 -31.67 -6.48 -12.46
C VAL A 19 -30.30 -6.68 -11.82
N GLY A 20 -29.67 -7.84 -12.05
CA GLY A 20 -28.37 -8.17 -11.45
C GLY A 20 -27.24 -7.27 -11.95
N LEU A 21 -27.12 -7.12 -13.27
CA LEU A 21 -26.07 -6.27 -13.87
C LEU A 21 -26.16 -4.78 -13.47
N PRO A 22 -27.31 -4.09 -13.55
CA PRO A 22 -27.36 -2.69 -13.13
C PRO A 22 -27.10 -2.51 -11.63
N TYR A 23 -27.50 -3.46 -10.79
CA TYR A 23 -27.17 -3.44 -9.36
C TYR A 23 -25.67 -3.54 -9.10
N LEU A 24 -24.98 -4.49 -9.77
CA LEU A 24 -23.53 -4.64 -9.68
C LEU A 24 -22.79 -3.39 -10.18
N ASN A 25 -23.24 -2.80 -11.29
CA ASN A 25 -22.66 -1.59 -11.84
C ASN A 25 -22.82 -0.40 -10.87
N SER A 26 -23.98 -0.27 -10.23
CA SER A 26 -24.21 0.77 -9.23
C SER A 26 -23.30 0.62 -8.00
N CYS A 27 -23.07 -0.62 -7.54
CA CYS A 27 -22.15 -0.89 -6.43
C CYS A 27 -20.69 -0.62 -6.81
N TYR A 28 -20.29 -0.99 -8.03
CA TYR A 28 -18.97 -0.72 -8.56
C TYR A 28 -18.72 0.79 -8.68
N ASN A 29 -19.63 1.53 -9.31
CA ASN A 29 -19.51 2.97 -9.48
C ASN A 29 -19.50 3.72 -8.15
N LYS A 30 -20.26 3.28 -7.15
CA LYS A 30 -20.19 3.86 -5.81
C LYS A 30 -18.82 3.67 -5.17
N THR A 31 -18.21 2.51 -5.37
CA THR A 31 -16.86 2.23 -4.86
C THR A 31 -15.80 3.05 -5.58
N ILE A 32 -15.88 3.14 -6.91
CA ILE A 32 -14.96 3.96 -7.72
C ILE A 32 -15.11 5.44 -7.38
N ASN A 33 -16.31 5.99 -7.29
CA ASN A 33 -16.51 7.40 -6.93
C ASN A 33 -15.97 7.71 -5.51
N ASN A 34 -16.07 6.76 -4.58
CA ASN A 34 -15.45 6.90 -3.27
C ASN A 34 -13.91 6.86 -3.37
N LEU A 35 -13.35 6.06 -4.29
CA LEU A 35 -11.91 5.98 -4.56
C LEU A 35 -11.36 7.19 -5.33
N GLU A 36 -12.13 7.80 -6.24
CA GLU A 36 -11.75 9.06 -6.89
C GLU A 36 -11.74 10.23 -5.89
N GLY A 37 -12.56 10.15 -4.82
CA GLY A 37 -12.39 11.00 -3.64
C GLY A 37 -11.04 10.81 -2.93
N LEU A 38 -10.38 9.65 -3.09
CA LEU A 38 -9.00 9.39 -2.66
C LEU A 38 -7.94 9.87 -3.67
N ASP A 39 -8.26 10.34 -4.87
CA ASP A 39 -7.24 10.93 -5.76
C ASP A 39 -6.71 12.28 -5.23
N ASN A 40 -7.46 12.95 -4.33
CA ASN A 40 -6.89 14.00 -3.48
C ASN A 40 -5.83 13.48 -2.50
N ILE A 41 -5.83 12.19 -2.17
CA ILE A 41 -4.79 11.54 -1.36
C ILE A 41 -3.56 11.21 -2.22
N ASN A 42 -3.70 11.06 -3.55
CA ASN A 42 -2.52 10.94 -4.42
C ASN A 42 -1.65 12.22 -4.37
N ASN A 43 -2.26 13.40 -4.24
CA ASN A 43 -1.52 14.64 -3.94
C ASN A 43 -0.87 14.61 -2.55
N ILE A 44 -1.49 13.99 -1.55
CA ILE A 44 -0.88 13.75 -0.23
C ILE A 44 0.30 12.75 -0.35
N TYR A 45 0.21 11.73 -1.21
CA TYR A 45 1.26 10.74 -1.44
C TYR A 45 2.53 11.31 -2.10
N TYR A 46 2.44 12.45 -2.80
CA TYR A 46 3.61 13.19 -3.27
C TYR A 46 4.31 13.96 -2.14
N GLU A 47 3.59 14.36 -1.08
CA GLU A 47 4.15 14.98 0.13
C GLU A 47 4.54 13.97 1.23
N LEU A 48 4.09 12.71 1.13
CA LEU A 48 4.52 11.67 2.04
C LEU A 48 5.99 11.36 1.79
N ASN A 49 6.86 11.83 2.70
CA ASN A 49 8.27 11.47 2.73
C ASN A 49 8.41 9.93 2.71
N LYS A 50 8.79 9.39 1.55
CA LYS A 50 8.96 7.96 1.25
C LYS A 50 10.33 7.54 1.73
N ILE A 51 10.39 7.18 3.00
CA ILE A 51 11.64 6.81 3.66
C ILE A 51 12.33 5.62 2.99
N ASP A 52 11.57 4.74 2.36
CA ASP A 52 12.05 3.53 1.68
C ASP A 52 12.87 3.82 0.41
N LEU A 53 12.73 5.03 -0.16
CA LEU A 53 13.52 5.53 -1.27
C LEU A 53 14.83 6.22 -0.84
N ASN A 54 15.06 6.40 0.46
CA ASN A 54 16.29 7.04 0.95
C ASN A 54 17.54 6.17 0.70
N LYS A 55 18.71 6.73 1.01
CA LYS A 55 19.98 6.01 0.91
C LYS A 55 19.98 4.76 1.79
N CYS A 56 20.44 3.65 1.24
CA CYS A 56 20.48 2.37 1.92
C CYS A 56 21.91 1.89 2.12
N SER A 57 22.19 1.32 3.29
CA SER A 57 23.46 0.68 3.58
C SER A 57 23.27 -0.55 4.47
N LYS A 58 24.15 -1.54 4.32
CA LYS A 58 24.30 -2.63 5.28
C LYS A 58 24.69 -2.11 6.66
N ASP A 59 25.37 -0.97 6.71
CA ASP A 59 25.77 -0.34 7.97
C ASP A 59 24.58 0.22 8.79
N CYS A 60 23.46 0.46 8.11
CA CYS A 60 22.23 0.93 8.75
C CYS A 60 21.39 -0.23 9.32
N CYS A 61 21.77 -1.49 9.05
CA CYS A 61 21.14 -2.71 9.57
C CYS A 61 21.60 -3.09 10.98
N ASN A 62 21.65 -2.13 11.89
CA ASN A 62 22.28 -2.35 13.21
C ASN A 62 21.37 -3.07 14.23
N PHE A 63 20.10 -3.32 13.87
CA PHE A 63 19.11 -4.03 14.70
C PHE A 63 18.69 -5.38 14.10
N THR A 64 19.40 -5.88 13.09
CA THR A 64 19.14 -7.25 12.62
C THR A 64 19.56 -8.21 13.71
N GLU A 65 18.72 -9.22 14.00
CA GLU A 65 18.98 -10.25 15.02
C GLU A 65 20.33 -10.97 14.83
N TRP A 66 20.92 -10.86 13.64
CA TRP A 66 22.22 -11.39 13.28
C TRP A 66 23.29 -10.29 13.35
N PRO A 67 24.31 -10.40 14.22
CA PRO A 67 25.40 -9.44 14.27
C PRO A 67 26.25 -9.56 13.00
N ILE A 68 26.29 -8.49 12.21
CA ILE A 68 27.16 -8.42 11.02
C ILE A 68 28.54 -7.91 11.48
N PRO A 69 29.61 -8.71 11.38
CA PRO A 69 30.87 -8.47 12.10
C PRO A 69 31.71 -7.24 11.66
N HIS A 70 31.23 -6.43 10.71
CA HIS A 70 32.03 -5.35 10.10
C HIS A 70 31.27 -4.04 9.83
N ILE A 71 30.17 -3.77 10.55
CA ILE A 71 29.42 -2.52 10.34
C ILE A 71 30.19 -1.34 10.96
N GLN A 72 30.58 -0.38 10.12
CA GLN A 72 31.03 0.93 10.58
C GLN A 72 29.80 1.79 10.84
N LYS A 73 29.66 2.33 12.06
CA LYS A 73 28.53 3.23 12.37
C LYS A 73 28.54 4.41 11.42
N VAL A 74 27.47 4.55 10.64
CA VAL A 74 27.25 5.74 9.82
C VAL A 74 26.87 6.89 10.75
N ASN A 75 27.71 7.92 10.81
CA ASN A 75 27.44 9.11 11.63
C ASN A 75 26.18 9.82 11.12
N ASN A 76 25.31 10.23 12.04
CA ASN A 76 24.05 10.97 11.85
C ASN A 76 22.85 10.19 11.26
N SER A 77 22.95 8.87 11.10
CA SER A 77 21.79 8.04 10.72
C SER A 77 21.40 7.09 11.85
N ILE A 78 20.10 7.04 12.15
CA ILE A 78 19.53 6.07 13.07
C ILE A 78 19.42 4.73 12.35
N PRO A 79 19.97 3.65 12.92
CA PRO A 79 19.86 2.34 12.32
C PRO A 79 18.42 1.82 12.39
N THR A 80 17.99 1.13 11.34
CA THR A 80 16.62 0.59 11.23
C THR A 80 16.62 -0.78 10.58
N ASN A 81 15.54 -1.54 10.79
CA ASN A 81 15.32 -2.83 10.12
C ASN A 81 14.45 -2.69 8.85
N TYR A 82 14.22 -1.47 8.37
CA TYR A 82 13.44 -1.26 7.17
C TYR A 82 14.25 -1.66 5.94
N SER A 83 13.71 -2.59 5.15
CA SER A 83 14.30 -3.02 3.89
C SER A 83 14.28 -1.89 2.87
N CYS A 84 15.39 -1.71 2.16
CA CYS A 84 15.46 -0.79 1.04
C CYS A 84 14.51 -1.23 -0.08
N ASN A 85 13.59 -0.35 -0.52
CA ASN A 85 12.74 -0.61 -1.66
C ASN A 85 13.05 0.43 -2.74
N LEU A 86 13.72 0.00 -3.83
CA LEU A 86 14.09 0.86 -4.97
C LEU A 86 14.98 2.08 -4.63
N GLY A 87 15.50 2.18 -3.40
CA GLY A 87 16.43 3.23 -2.98
C GLY A 87 17.87 3.01 -3.49
N ASN A 88 18.72 4.03 -3.30
CA ASN A 88 20.14 3.95 -3.67
C ASN A 88 20.94 3.14 -2.64
N GLY A 89 21.21 1.87 -2.94
CA GLY A 89 22.10 1.01 -2.16
C GLY A 89 21.55 -0.40 -1.94
N SER A 90 22.08 -1.10 -0.94
CA SER A 90 21.58 -2.42 -0.50
C SER A 90 21.61 -2.50 1.02
N GLY A 91 20.77 -3.36 1.61
CA GLY A 91 20.63 -3.49 3.06
C GLY A 91 19.44 -2.68 3.58
N CYS A 92 19.66 -1.97 4.69
CA CYS A 92 18.60 -1.28 5.41
C CYS A 92 18.59 0.21 5.08
N VAL A 93 17.41 0.81 5.21
CA VAL A 93 17.23 2.24 4.99
C VAL A 93 17.95 3.01 6.10
N CYS A 94 18.80 3.95 5.71
CA CYS A 94 19.43 4.89 6.63
C CYS A 94 18.47 6.04 6.89
N ILE A 95 17.93 6.13 8.11
CA ILE A 95 16.90 7.10 8.47
C ILE A 95 17.50 8.19 9.37
N ASN A 96 17.14 9.45 9.13
CA ASN A 96 17.54 10.57 9.98
C ASN A 96 16.51 10.80 11.11
N GLU A 97 16.89 11.52 12.16
CA GLU A 97 16.00 11.87 13.29
C GLU A 97 14.66 12.48 12.85
N LEU A 98 14.70 13.38 11.86
CA LEU A 98 13.50 14.02 11.32
C LEU A 98 12.52 13.01 10.72
N ASN A 99 13.02 11.99 10.04
CA ASN A 99 12.20 10.95 9.43
C ASN A 99 11.61 10.02 10.49
N ILE A 100 12.38 9.66 11.52
CA ILE A 100 11.86 8.89 12.65
C ILE A 100 10.79 9.69 13.40
N ASN A 101 11.01 10.97 13.66
CA ASN A 101 10.00 11.82 14.30
C ASN A 101 8.72 11.87 13.47
N ASN A 102 8.82 11.98 12.15
CA ASN A 102 7.64 11.89 11.28
C ASN A 102 6.94 10.53 11.38
N LEU A 103 7.67 9.40 11.47
CA LEU A 103 7.06 8.07 11.62
C LEU A 103 6.38 7.87 12.98
N THR A 104 7.02 8.31 14.06
CA THR A 104 6.48 8.16 15.41
C THR A 104 5.27 9.05 15.65
N HIS A 105 5.20 10.22 15.00
CA HIS A 105 4.09 11.15 15.14
C HIS A 105 2.98 10.97 14.09
N ARG A 106 3.19 10.17 13.03
CA ARG A 106 2.15 9.82 12.04
C ARG A 106 0.95 9.06 12.65
N GLY A 107 1.11 8.48 13.84
CA GLY A 107 0.06 7.78 14.59
C GLY A 107 -0.81 8.67 15.49
N TYR A 108 -0.61 10.00 15.50
CA TYR A 108 -1.52 10.91 16.21
C TYR A 108 -2.85 11.04 15.45
N ASN A 109 -3.71 10.05 15.66
CA ASN A 109 -5.16 10.24 15.65
C ASN A 109 -5.53 10.99 16.94
N ASN A 110 -5.72 12.30 16.84
CA ASN A 110 -6.72 13.00 17.64
C ASN A 110 -7.98 13.13 16.79
#